data_AF-A0A3M2APS5-F1
#
_entry.id   AF-A0A3M2APS5-F1
#
_cell.length_a   1.000
_cell.length_b   1.000
_cell.length_c   1.000
_cell.angle_alpha   90.00
_cell.angle_beta   90.00
_cell.angle_gamma   90.00
#
_symmetry.space_group_name_H-M   'P 1'
#
loop_
_entity.id
_entity.type
_entity.pdbx_description
1 polymer ?
#
loop_
_entity_poly.entity_id
_entity_poly.type
_entity_poly.pdbx_seq_one_letter_code
_entity_poly.pdbx_strand_id
1 'polypeptide(L)'
;VNHSMRFNEDYKEARLFVEALKNYNLIKGGVYNYKGVSVHVNVVDEKALWELPKEVLKDFEVRNYIRAIYFHIHSLQNYRKLIDAYLARQPQKTDEPPSAFVLNP
;
A
#
# COMPACT_ATOMS: atom_id res chain seq x y z
N VAL A 1 -16.59 -1.22 29.13
CA VAL A 1 -17.11 -0.48 27.94
C VAL A 1 -16.49 -1.11 26.71
N ASN A 2 -17.34 -1.55 25.79
CA ASN A 2 -17.13 -2.63 24.82
C ASN A 2 -16.03 -2.39 23.77
N HIS A 3 -15.04 -3.30 23.70
CA HIS A 3 -14.07 -3.38 22.60
C HIS A 3 -14.72 -3.50 21.21
N SER A 4 -15.91 -4.11 21.11
CA SER A 4 -16.64 -4.26 19.85
C SER A 4 -17.24 -2.96 19.31
N MET A 5 -17.64 -2.02 20.17
CA MET A 5 -18.19 -0.73 19.71
C MET A 5 -17.09 0.13 19.07
N ARG A 6 -15.91 0.17 19.69
CA ARG A 6 -14.75 0.91 19.17
C ARG A 6 -14.27 0.40 17.82
N PHE A 7 -14.25 -0.92 17.60
CA PHE A 7 -13.87 -1.51 16.32
C PHE A 7 -14.83 -1.12 15.17
N ASN A 8 -16.13 -1.09 15.45
CA ASN A 8 -17.13 -0.68 14.45
C ASN A 8 -17.05 0.81 14.10
N GLU A 9 -16.73 1.65 15.08
CA GLU A 9 -16.49 3.08 14.87
C GLU A 9 -15.26 3.31 14.01
N ASP A 10 -14.14 2.64 14.33
CA ASP A 10 -12.89 2.73 13.56
C ASP A 10 -13.08 2.26 12.11
N TYR A 11 -13.84 1.18 11.90
CA TYR A 11 -14.17 0.68 10.56
C TYR A 11 -15.02 1.68 9.76
N LYS A 12 -16.01 2.30 10.41
CA LYS A 12 -16.86 3.32 9.78
C LYS A 12 -16.04 4.53 9.36
N GLU A 13 -15.16 5.02 10.24
CA GLU A 13 -14.28 6.15 9.94
C GLU A 13 -13.30 5.84 8.79
N ALA A 14 -12.71 4.63 8.79
CA ALA A 14 -11.85 4.20 7.68
C ALA A 14 -12.61 4.13 6.36
N ARG A 15 -13.87 3.69 6.37
CA ARG A 15 -14.72 3.65 5.19
C ARG A 15 -15.03 5.07 4.70
N LEU A 16 -15.41 5.99 5.59
CA LEU A 16 -15.69 7.39 5.24
C LEU A 16 -14.47 8.08 4.64
N PHE A 17 -13.28 7.81 5.19
CA PHE A 17 -12.02 8.28 4.63
C PHE A 17 -11.81 7.80 3.20
N VAL A 18 -11.94 6.49 2.95
CA VAL A 18 -11.78 5.92 1.60
C VAL A 18 -12.83 6.46 0.62
N GLU A 19 -14.08 6.61 1.06
CA GLU A 19 -15.14 7.20 0.25
C GLU A 19 -14.83 8.66 -0.10
N ALA A 20 -14.33 9.46 0.86
CA ALA A 20 -13.91 10.83 0.60
C ALA A 20 -12.80 10.90 -0.47
N LEU A 21 -11.78 10.05 -0.36
CA LEU A 21 -10.71 9.99 -1.38
C LEU A 21 -11.25 9.62 -2.76
N LYS A 22 -12.22 8.70 -2.85
CA LYS A 22 -12.85 8.33 -4.12
C LYS A 22 -13.69 9.45 -4.70
N ASN A 23 -14.48 10.12 -3.87
CA ASN A 23 -15.39 11.19 -4.30
C ASN A 23 -14.64 12.36 -4.95
N TYR A 24 -13.44 12.67 -4.44
CA TYR A 24 -12.57 13.70 -5.01
C TYR A 24 -11.57 13.16 -6.05
N ASN A 25 -11.74 11.90 -6.48
CA ASN A 25 -10.88 11.22 -7.46
C ASN A 25 -9.38 11.27 -7.11
N LEU A 26 -9.08 11.15 -5.81
CA LEU A 26 -7.72 11.25 -5.28
C LEU A 26 -6.97 9.92 -5.28
N ILE A 27 -7.64 8.80 -5.58
CA ILE A 27 -7.00 7.49 -5.59
C ILE A 27 -6.42 7.21 -6.97
N LYS A 28 -5.10 7.06 -7.05
CA LYS A 28 -4.41 6.60 -8.25
C LYS A 28 -3.79 5.23 -8.05
N GLY A 29 -3.94 4.38 -9.06
CA GLY A 29 -3.20 3.14 -9.14
C GLY A 29 -1.73 3.44 -9.49
N GLY A 30 -0.81 2.79 -8.78
CA GLY A 30 0.62 2.83 -9.04
C GLY A 30 1.20 1.42 -9.05
N VAL A 31 2.39 1.29 -9.60
CA VAL A 31 3.18 0.05 -9.53
C VAL A 31 4.44 0.35 -8.74
N TYR A 32 4.59 -0.33 -7.62
CA TYR A 32 5.79 -0.30 -6.82
C TYR A 32 6.70 -1.46 -7.23
N ASN A 33 7.84 -1.15 -7.81
CA ASN A 33 8.84 -2.12 -8.27
C ASN A 33 10.02 -2.17 -7.29
N TYR A 34 10.31 -3.35 -6.75
CA TYR A 34 11.44 -3.55 -5.86
C TYR A 34 11.99 -4.97 -5.95
N LYS A 35 13.30 -5.12 -6.19
CA LYS A 35 14.00 -6.41 -6.33
C LYS A 35 13.33 -7.40 -7.31
N GLY A 36 12.85 -6.89 -8.45
CA GLY A 36 12.16 -7.71 -9.45
C GLY A 36 10.71 -8.09 -9.10
N VAL A 37 10.22 -7.70 -7.92
CA VAL A 37 8.80 -7.86 -7.53
C VAL A 37 8.06 -6.59 -7.87
N SER A 38 6.96 -6.74 -8.60
CA SER A 38 6.02 -5.66 -8.93
C SER A 38 4.77 -5.79 -8.06
N VAL A 39 4.41 -4.72 -7.35
CA VAL A 39 3.19 -4.68 -6.53
C VAL A 39 2.31 -3.54 -7.00
N HIS A 40 1.07 -3.85 -7.36
CA HIS A 40 0.06 -2.84 -7.63
C HIS A 40 -0.41 -2.24 -6.31
N VAL A 41 -0.35 -0.91 -6.20
CA VAL A 41 -0.72 -0.18 -5.00
C VAL A 41 -1.68 0.96 -5.36
N ASN A 42 -2.56 1.29 -4.43
CA ASN A 42 -3.36 2.51 -4.51
C ASN A 42 -2.67 3.59 -3.67
N VAL A 43 -2.36 4.70 -4.32
CA VAL A 43 -1.74 5.87 -3.71
C VAL A 43 -2.67 7.07 -3.81
N VAL A 44 -2.42 8.06 -2.97
CA VAL A 44 -3.14 9.34 -3.04
C VAL A 44 -2.41 10.25 -4.02
N ASP A 45 -3.14 10.86 -4.95
CA ASP A 45 -2.62 11.90 -5.83
C ASP A 45 -2.42 13.19 -5.04
N GLU A 46 -1.19 13.41 -4.57
CA GLU A 46 -0.82 14.60 -3.80
C GLU A 46 -1.07 15.89 -4.57
N LYS A 47 -0.84 15.89 -5.89
CA LYS A 47 -1.05 17.10 -6.69
C LYS A 47 -2.53 17.45 -6.72
N ALA A 48 -3.39 16.48 -7.03
CA ALA A 48 -4.83 16.69 -7.04
C ALA A 48 -5.38 17.05 -5.65
N LEU A 49 -4.80 16.51 -4.58
CA LEU A 49 -5.16 16.84 -3.20
C LEU A 49 -4.96 18.34 -2.92
N TRP A 50 -3.78 18.89 -3.26
CA TRP A 50 -3.49 20.31 -3.01
C TRP A 50 -4.20 21.28 -3.96
N GLU A 51 -4.77 20.77 -5.05
CA GLU A 51 -5.61 21.53 -5.99
C GLU A 51 -7.09 21.58 -5.56
N LEU A 52 -7.49 20.88 -4.50
CA LEU A 52 -8.86 20.91 -4.00
C LEU A 52 -9.27 22.30 -3.48
N PRO A 53 -10.58 22.60 -3.49
CA PRO A 53 -11.10 23.82 -2.87
C PRO A 53 -10.69 23.93 -1.40
N LYS A 54 -10.40 25.15 -0.93
CA LYS A 54 -9.92 25.41 0.44
C LYS A 54 -10.89 24.88 1.51
N GLU A 55 -12.17 24.93 1.22
CA GLU A 55 -13.25 24.45 2.09
C GLU A 55 -13.20 22.94 2.26
N VAL A 56 -12.85 22.22 1.19
CA VAL A 56 -12.67 20.75 1.21
C VAL A 56 -11.40 20.38 1.96
N LEU A 57 -10.30 21.08 1.69
CA LEU A 57 -9.05 20.90 2.44
C LEU A 57 -9.24 21.11 3.94
N LYS A 58 -10.01 22.13 4.32
CA LYS A 58 -10.37 22.39 5.72
C LYS A 58 -11.20 21.26 6.33
N ASP A 59 -12.16 20.68 5.61
CA ASP A 59 -12.91 19.52 6.09
C ASP A 59 -11.98 18.30 6.28
N PHE A 60 -11.04 18.07 5.35
CA PHE A 60 -10.03 17.02 5.46
C PHE A 60 -9.13 17.20 6.69
N GLU A 61 -8.73 18.42 7.01
CA GLU A 61 -7.96 18.75 8.22
C GLU A 61 -8.77 18.46 9.49
N VAL A 62 -10.01 18.94 9.56
CA VAL A 62 -10.90 18.73 10.71
C VAL A 62 -11.13 17.24 10.97
N ARG A 63 -11.22 16.43 9.91
CA ARG A 63 -11.39 14.97 9.99
C ARG A 63 -10.08 14.21 10.19
N ASN A 64 -8.93 14.90 10.30
CA ASN A 64 -7.60 14.30 10.36
C ASN A 64 -7.21 13.44 9.14
N TYR A 65 -7.87 13.63 7.99
CA TYR A 65 -7.61 12.87 6.77
C TYR A 65 -6.23 13.19 6.20
N ILE A 66 -5.75 14.43 6.29
CA ILE A 66 -4.38 14.81 5.88
C ILE A 66 -3.33 13.97 6.63
N ARG A 67 -3.52 13.79 7.94
CA ARG A 67 -2.62 12.96 8.77
C ARG A 67 -2.69 11.49 8.37
N ALA A 68 -3.88 10.97 8.10
CA ALA A 68 -4.05 9.59 7.62
C ALA A 68 -3.37 9.36 6.26
N ILE A 69 -3.50 10.31 5.33
CA ILE A 69 -2.84 10.30 4.02
C ILE A 69 -1.31 10.27 4.19
N TYR A 70 -0.77 11.15 5.03
CA TYR A 70 0.67 11.18 5.32
C TYR A 70 1.17 9.83 5.83
N PHE A 71 0.50 9.25 6.84
CA PHE A 71 0.88 7.93 7.34
C PHE A 71 0.78 6.83 6.29
N HIS A 72 -0.24 6.85 5.43
CA HIS A 72 -0.38 5.89 4.33
C HIS A 72 0.79 5.97 3.36
N ILE A 73 1.18 7.18 2.94
CA ILE A 73 2.32 7.38 2.03
C ILE A 73 3.61 6.84 2.67
N HIS A 74 3.86 7.14 3.95
CA HIS A 74 5.05 6.65 4.65
C HIS A 74 5.01 5.15 4.93
N SER A 75 3.82 4.54 5.01
CA SER A 75 3.66 3.09 5.13
C SER A 75 4.18 2.33 3.89
N LEU A 76 4.37 3.00 2.74
CA LEU A 76 4.93 2.35 1.55
C LEU A 76 6.33 1.78 1.80
N GLN A 77 7.09 2.37 2.72
CA GLN A 77 8.39 1.84 3.14
C GLN A 77 8.28 0.44 3.78
N ASN A 78 7.11 0.10 4.36
CA ASN A 78 6.87 -1.23 4.91
C ASN A 78 6.75 -2.30 3.82
N TYR A 79 6.34 -1.95 2.60
CA TYR A 79 6.34 -2.92 1.49
C TYR A 79 7.75 -3.43 1.18
N ARG A 80 8.81 -2.62 1.38
CA ARG A 80 10.19 -3.11 1.25
C ARG A 80 10.46 -4.25 2.22
N LYS A 81 10.15 -4.07 3.50
CA LYS A 81 10.33 -5.09 4.54
C LYS A 81 9.51 -6.35 4.24
N LEU A 82 8.28 -6.18 3.77
CA LEU A 82 7.41 -7.30 3.40
C LEU A 82 7.95 -8.07 2.19
N ILE A 83 8.40 -7.36 1.15
CA ILE A 83 9.00 -7.97 -0.04
C ILE A 83 10.31 -8.66 0.33
N ASP A 84 11.16 -8.04 1.15
CA ASP A 84 12.40 -8.65 1.63
C ASP A 84 12.12 -9.93 2.42
N ALA A 85 11.15 -9.92 3.32
CA ALA A 85 10.73 -11.11 4.06
C ALA A 85 10.12 -12.20 3.16
N TYR A 86 9.36 -11.80 2.14
CA TYR A 86 8.80 -12.72 1.14
C TYR A 86 9.90 -13.39 0.32
N LEU A 87 10.87 -12.61 -0.19
CA LEU A 87 11.99 -13.12 -0.97
C LEU A 87 12.90 -14.03 -0.14
N ALA A 88 13.15 -13.70 1.13
CA ALA A 88 13.95 -14.53 2.03
C ALA A 88 13.30 -15.89 2.34
N ARG A 89 11.97 -16.01 2.17
CA ARG A 89 11.21 -17.24 2.37
C ARG A 89 11.05 -18.07 1.10
N GLN A 90 11.42 -17.53 -0.05
CA GLN A 90 11.40 -18.34 -1.27
C GLN A 90 12.54 -19.35 -1.24
N PRO A 91 12.28 -20.64 -1.54
CA PRO A 91 13.36 -21.58 -1.73
C PRO A 91 14.25 -21.04 -2.86
N GLN A 92 15.55 -20.94 -2.60
CA GLN A 92 16.50 -20.64 -3.67
C GLN A 92 16.30 -21.73 -4.73
N LYS A 93 15.93 -21.34 -5.94
CA LYS A 93 16.11 -22.22 -7.09
C LYS A 93 17.60 -22.52 -7.14
N THR A 94 17.99 -23.71 -6.74
CA THR A 94 19.31 -24.26 -7.06
C THR A 94 19.34 -24.33 -8.58
N ASP A 95 20.10 -23.42 -9.20
CA ASP A 95 20.55 -23.58 -10.57
C ASP A 95 21.58 -24.73 -10.59
N GLU A 96 21.12 -25.95 -10.33
CA GLU A 96 21.88 -27.14 -10.69
C GLU A 96 21.68 -27.35 -12.19
N PRO A 97 22.72 -27.22 -13.03
CA PRO A 97 22.63 -27.74 -14.38
C PRO A 97 22.34 -29.23 -14.28
N PRO A 98 21.47 -29.80 -15.12
CA PRO A 98 21.30 -31.25 -15.15
C PRO A 98 22.68 -31.85 -15.40
N SER A 99 23.18 -32.60 -14.43
CA SER A 99 24.38 -33.42 -14.58
C SER A 99 24.15 -34.29 -15.82
N ALA A 100 24.78 -33.91 -16.93
CA ALA A 100 24.79 -34.71 -18.13
C ALA A 100 25.52 -35.99 -17.75
N PHE A 101 24.74 -37.04 -17.50
CA PHE A 101 25.23 -38.39 -17.33
C PHE A 101 26.17 -38.69 -18.51
N VAL A 102 27.45 -38.80 -18.19
CA VAL A 102 28.47 -39.35 -19.08
C VAL A 102 28.08 -40.80 -19.35
N LEU A 103 27.54 -41.06 -20.52
CA LEU A 103 27.42 -42.41 -21.08
C LEU A 103 28.51 -42.55 -22.14
N ASN A 104 29.68 -43.01 -21.70
CA ASN A 104 30.63 -43.69 -22.58
C ASN A 104 30.20 -45.17 -22.68
N PRO A 105 30.01 -45.66 -23.90
CA PRO A 105 30.65 -46.91 -24.30
C PRO A 105 31.69 -46.68 -25.41
#